data_AF-G3APJ5-F1
#
_entry.id   AF-G3APJ5-F1
#
_cell.length_a   1.000
_cell.length_b   1.000
_cell.length_c   1.000
_cell.angle_alpha   90.00
_cell.angle_beta   90.00
_cell.angle_gamma   90.00
#
_symmetry.space_group_name_H-M   'P 1'
#
loop_
_entity.id
_entity.type
_entity.pdbx_description
1 polymer ?
#
loop_
_entity_poly.entity_id
_entity_poly.type
_entity_poly.pdbx_seq_one_letter_code
_entity_poly.pdbx_strand_id
1 'polypeptide(L)'
;MSAQQTQQQPQGQQQEQKQHRRRNNQTPKQEGPKREAILDLNKYKHQEIKVKFVGGRQITGVLKGFDQLMNLVLENVKEQLRDPEDDTVLTKETRDLGLVVVRCTSLLTISPVNGFEIIENPFVQPQEQ
;
A
#
# COMPACT_ATOMS: atom_id res chain seq x y z
N MET A 1 -63.61 -40.36 -39.37
CA MET A 1 -63.51 -41.10 -38.08
C MET A 1 -62.85 -40.15 -37.10
N SER A 2 -63.66 -39.36 -36.37
CA SER A 2 -63.91 -39.51 -34.91
C SER A 2 -62.71 -38.98 -34.10
N ALA A 3 -62.79 -37.99 -33.21
CA ALA A 3 -63.89 -37.58 -32.35
C ALA A 3 -63.82 -36.08 -31.97
N GLN A 4 -64.99 -35.53 -31.68
CA GLN A 4 -65.23 -34.25 -31.00
C GLN A 4 -64.87 -34.37 -29.50
N GLN A 5 -64.49 -33.25 -28.86
CA GLN A 5 -65.12 -32.80 -27.60
C GLN A 5 -64.71 -31.37 -27.20
N THR A 6 -65.73 -30.51 -27.22
CA THR A 6 -65.97 -29.26 -26.47
C THR A 6 -65.82 -29.51 -24.94
N GLN A 7 -65.59 -28.59 -23.99
CA GLN A 7 -66.20 -27.26 -23.74
C GLN A 7 -65.58 -26.59 -22.48
N GLN A 8 -65.58 -25.24 -22.47
CA GLN A 8 -65.85 -24.28 -21.36
C GLN A 8 -64.90 -24.04 -20.14
N GLN A 9 -64.73 -22.73 -19.86
CA GLN A 9 -64.09 -22.08 -18.69
C GLN A 9 -65.03 -22.02 -17.47
N PRO A 10 -64.52 -21.69 -16.26
CA PRO A 10 -64.98 -20.44 -15.62
C PRO A 10 -63.89 -19.64 -14.88
N GLN A 11 -64.20 -18.35 -14.66
CA GLN A 11 -63.44 -17.36 -13.88
C GLN A 11 -63.53 -17.59 -12.36
N GLY A 12 -62.50 -17.18 -11.61
CA GLY A 12 -62.69 -16.57 -10.28
C GLY A 12 -61.73 -16.96 -9.13
N GLN A 13 -61.15 -15.91 -8.54
CA GLN A 13 -60.90 -15.67 -7.10
C GLN A 13 -59.52 -15.92 -6.46
N GLN A 14 -58.96 -14.79 -6.01
CA GLN A 14 -58.45 -14.46 -4.67
C GLN A 14 -56.99 -14.73 -4.27
N GLN A 15 -56.33 -13.58 -4.05
CA GLN A 15 -55.22 -13.21 -3.16
C GLN A 15 -54.87 -14.19 -2.01
N GLU A 16 -53.59 -14.55 -1.92
CA GLU A 16 -52.91 -14.73 -0.64
C GLU A 16 -51.60 -13.93 -0.60
N GLN A 17 -51.63 -12.84 0.17
CA GLN A 17 -50.47 -12.04 0.53
C GLN A 17 -49.54 -12.87 1.42
N LYS A 18 -48.47 -13.45 0.85
CA LYS A 18 -47.32 -13.88 1.65
C LYS A 18 -46.51 -12.66 2.07
N GLN A 19 -46.87 -12.09 3.22
CA GLN A 19 -46.00 -11.18 3.97
C GLN A 19 -44.72 -11.91 4.38
N HIS A 20 -43.69 -11.84 3.55
CA HIS A 20 -42.33 -12.13 3.96
C HIS A 20 -41.88 -11.02 4.91
N ARG A 21 -42.10 -11.25 6.21
CA ARG A 21 -41.61 -10.45 7.32
C ARG A 21 -40.07 -10.45 7.23
N ARG A 22 -39.49 -9.43 6.58
CA ARG A 22 -38.04 -9.19 6.53
C ARG A 22 -37.55 -9.01 7.96
N ARG A 23 -36.90 -10.04 8.50
CA ARG A 23 -36.24 -10.01 9.81
C ARG A 23 -35.03 -9.08 9.69
N ASN A 24 -35.22 -7.82 10.08
CA ASN A 24 -34.17 -6.81 10.09
C ASN A 24 -33.19 -7.15 11.23
N ASN A 25 -32.18 -7.96 10.92
CA ASN A 25 -31.15 -8.34 11.88
C ASN A 25 -30.09 -7.23 11.92
N GLN A 26 -30.45 -6.08 12.52
CA GLN A 26 -29.51 -5.02 12.85
C GLN A 26 -28.82 -5.38 14.16
N THR A 27 -27.86 -6.29 14.09
CA THR A 27 -26.85 -6.42 15.14
C THR A 27 -25.85 -5.28 14.93
N PRO A 28 -25.67 -4.34 15.87
CA PRO A 28 -24.64 -3.33 15.73
C PRO A 28 -23.28 -4.04 15.68
N LYS A 29 -22.62 -4.00 14.52
CA LYS A 29 -21.22 -4.40 14.42
C LYS A 29 -20.45 -3.48 15.37
N GLN A 30 -19.99 -4.02 16.49
CA GLN A 30 -18.96 -3.36 17.28
C GLN A 30 -17.82 -3.05 16.32
N GLU A 31 -17.59 -1.76 16.06
CA GLU A 31 -16.43 -1.32 15.31
C GLU A 31 -15.22 -1.78 16.11
N GLY A 32 -14.49 -2.77 15.57
CA GLY A 32 -13.22 -3.19 16.15
C GLY A 32 -12.28 -1.98 16.28
N PRO A 33 -11.29 -2.06 17.17
CA PRO A 33 -10.35 -0.96 17.39
C PRO A 33 -9.76 -0.47 16.06
N LYS A 34 -9.75 0.86 15.87
CA LYS A 34 -9.21 1.49 14.67
C LYS A 34 -7.75 1.07 14.49
N ARG A 35 -7.42 0.54 13.31
CA ARG A 35 -6.04 0.21 12.95
C ARG A 35 -5.31 1.52 12.62
N GLU A 36 -4.60 2.05 13.60
CA GLU A 36 -3.73 3.21 13.41
C GLU A 36 -2.45 2.81 12.67
N ALA A 37 -1.88 3.74 11.89
CA ALA A 37 -0.62 3.52 11.21
C ALA A 37 0.53 3.49 12.24
N ILE A 38 1.40 2.48 12.15
CA ILE A 38 2.55 2.33 13.06
C ILE A 38 3.65 3.40 12.85
N LEU A 39 3.62 4.08 11.70
CA LEU A 39 4.60 5.07 11.30
C LEU A 39 3.90 6.41 11.05
N ASP A 40 4.32 7.43 11.77
CA ASP A 40 3.87 8.81 11.53
C ASP A 40 4.82 9.52 10.57
N LEU A 41 4.45 9.55 9.29
CA LEU A 41 5.21 10.20 8.23
C LEU A 41 5.20 11.74 8.34
N ASN A 42 4.31 12.35 9.12
CA ASN A 42 4.36 13.80 9.34
C ASN A 42 5.67 14.24 9.99
N LYS A 43 6.27 13.37 10.82
CA LYS A 43 7.56 13.62 11.46
C LYS A 43 8.70 13.83 10.48
N TYR A 44 8.58 13.31 9.25
CA TYR A 44 9.60 13.42 8.21
C TYR A 44 9.23 14.41 7.11
N LYS A 45 8.12 15.13 7.25
CA LYS A 45 7.68 16.09 6.24
C LYS A 45 8.72 17.20 6.11
N HIS A 46 9.02 17.57 4.86
CA HIS A 46 10.06 18.53 4.49
C HIS A 46 11.50 18.12 4.87
N GLN A 47 11.71 16.88 5.32
CA GLN A 47 13.04 16.33 5.56
C GLN A 47 13.46 15.45 4.39
N GLU A 48 14.78 15.35 4.23
CA GLU A 48 15.37 14.42 3.30
C GLU A 48 15.31 13.00 3.89
N ILE A 49 14.70 12.09 3.14
CA ILE A 49 14.57 10.69 3.50
C ILE A 49 15.25 9.82 2.45
N LYS A 50 15.80 8.71 2.93
CA LYS A 50 16.31 7.61 2.12
C LYS A 50 15.23 6.54 2.03
N VAL A 51 14.98 6.08 0.82
CA VAL A 51 14.00 5.04 0.50
C VAL A 51 14.71 3.90 -0.21
N LYS A 52 14.57 2.68 0.34
CA LYS A 52 14.99 1.45 -0.34
C LYS A 52 13.78 0.73 -0.88
N PHE A 53 13.94 0.16 -2.07
CA PHE A 53 12.90 -0.60 -2.74
C PHE A 53 13.20 -2.09 -2.68
N VAL A 54 12.14 -2.89 -2.81
CA VAL A 54 12.28 -4.28 -3.23
C VAL A 54 13.02 -4.30 -4.57
N GLY A 55 14.03 -5.17 -4.68
CA GLY A 55 14.93 -5.20 -5.85
C GLY A 55 16.16 -4.29 -5.74
N GLY A 56 16.42 -3.67 -4.58
CA GLY A 56 17.73 -3.06 -4.30
C GLY A 56 17.92 -1.62 -4.79
N ARG A 57 16.96 -1.06 -5.55
CA ARG A 57 16.98 0.38 -5.88
C ARG A 57 16.97 1.21 -4.59
N GLN A 58 17.77 2.28 -4.57
CA GLN A 58 17.80 3.24 -3.47
C GLN A 58 17.67 4.67 -4.02
N ILE A 59 16.80 5.46 -3.39
CA ILE A 59 16.67 6.89 -3.68
C ILE A 59 16.77 7.70 -2.40
N THR A 60 17.14 8.96 -2.56
CA THR A 60 17.05 9.99 -1.53
C THR A 60 16.22 11.14 -2.08
N GLY A 61 15.37 11.75 -1.26
CA GLY A 61 14.59 12.93 -1.66
C GLY A 61 13.84 13.57 -0.51
N VAL A 62 13.32 14.77 -0.73
CA VAL A 62 12.60 15.54 0.30
C VAL A 62 11.13 15.14 0.32
N LEU A 63 10.62 14.66 1.46
CA LEU A 63 9.22 14.25 1.60
C LEU A 63 8.29 15.48 1.57
N LYS A 64 7.40 15.55 0.56
CA LYS A 64 6.42 16.63 0.43
C LYS A 64 5.01 16.21 0.81
N GLY A 65 4.65 14.97 0.54
CA GLY A 65 3.34 14.43 0.84
C GLY A 65 3.34 12.92 0.91
N PHE A 66 2.29 12.37 1.50
CA PHE A 66 2.04 10.95 1.57
C PHE A 66 0.54 10.69 1.72
N ASP A 67 0.11 9.45 1.51
CA ASP A 67 -1.25 9.01 1.77
C ASP A 67 -1.30 7.88 2.82
N GLN A 68 -2.52 7.41 3.12
CA GLN A 68 -2.74 6.32 4.08
C GLN A 68 -2.16 4.97 3.62
N LEU A 69 -1.86 4.81 2.33
CA LEU A 69 -1.26 3.62 1.76
C LEU A 69 0.27 3.69 1.74
N MET A 70 0.86 4.77 2.26
CA MET A 70 2.30 5.06 2.22
C MET A 70 2.84 5.28 0.80
N ASN A 71 2.00 5.72 -0.15
CA ASN A 71 2.55 6.32 -1.37
C ASN A 71 3.17 7.66 -0.99
N LEU A 72 4.34 7.98 -1.54
CA LEU A 72 5.10 9.18 -1.16
C LEU A 72 5.23 10.12 -2.35
N VAL A 73 5.23 11.42 -2.08
CA VAL A 73 5.60 12.47 -3.04
C VAL A 73 6.92 13.05 -2.58
N LEU A 74 7.97 12.87 -3.37
CA LEU A 74 9.33 13.31 -3.07
C LEU A 74 9.80 14.34 -4.10
N GLU A 75 10.45 15.40 -3.64
CA GLU A 75 11.10 16.41 -4.48
C GLU A 75 12.64 16.26 -4.41
N ASN A 76 13.35 16.77 -5.42
CA ASN A 76 14.81 16.74 -5.52
C ASN A 76 15.37 15.32 -5.41
N VAL A 77 14.67 14.36 -6.02
CA VAL A 77 14.99 12.95 -5.86
C VAL A 77 16.27 12.61 -6.62
N LYS A 78 17.17 11.91 -5.93
CA LYS A 78 18.39 11.31 -6.48
C LYS A 78 18.35 9.81 -6.29
N GLU A 79 18.55 9.07 -7.36
CA GLU A 79 18.74 7.61 -7.29
C GLU A 79 20.22 7.28 -7.23
N GLN A 80 20.61 6.41 -6.30
CA GLN A 80 21.93 5.79 -6.31
C GLN A 80 21.92 4.60 -7.27
N LEU A 81 22.85 4.62 -8.22
CA LEU A 81 22.98 3.57 -9.23
C LEU A 81 23.60 2.31 -8.61
N ARG A 82 23.27 1.17 -9.19
CA ARG A 82 23.83 -0.14 -8.81
C ARG A 82 24.97 -0.48 -9.73
N ASP A 83 25.88 -1.33 -9.24
CA ASP A 83 26.99 -1.82 -10.04
C ASP A 83 26.43 -2.69 -11.20
N PRO A 84 26.85 -2.45 -12.46
CA PRO A 84 26.38 -3.26 -13.59
C PRO A 84 26.79 -4.73 -13.51
N GLU A 85 27.87 -5.05 -12.78
CA GLU A 85 28.39 -6.40 -12.60
C GLU A 85 27.83 -7.08 -11.33
N ASP A 86 27.42 -6.29 -10.33
CA ASP A 86 26.82 -6.77 -9.08
C ASP A 86 25.65 -5.90 -8.59
N ASP A 87 24.44 -6.36 -8.89
CA ASP A 87 23.18 -5.72 -8.52
C ASP A 87 22.96 -5.56 -6.99
N THR A 88 23.81 -6.18 -6.16
CA THR A 88 23.77 -6.04 -4.70
C THR A 88 24.58 -4.85 -4.18
N VAL A 89 25.46 -4.30 -5.02
CA VAL A 89 26.37 -3.20 -4.67
C VAL A 89 25.81 -1.88 -5.19
N LEU A 90 25.72 -0.88 -4.31
CA LEU A 90 25.42 0.51 -4.68
C LEU A 90 26.71 1.24 -5.03
N THR A 91 26.73 1.90 -6.17
CA THR A 91 27.85 2.78 -6.57
C THR A 91 27.69 4.16 -5.94
N LYS A 92 28.73 4.99 -6.08
CA LYS A 92 28.69 6.41 -5.68
C LYS A 92 27.97 7.28 -6.71
N GLU A 93 27.65 6.73 -7.87
CA GLU A 93 27.00 7.48 -8.94
C GLU A 93 25.53 7.70 -8.63
N THR A 94 25.06 8.90 -8.97
CA THR A 94 23.66 9.27 -8.78
C THR A 94 23.07 9.84 -10.05
N ARG A 95 21.76 9.67 -10.22
CA ARG A 95 20.98 10.37 -11.25
C ARG A 95 19.84 11.15 -10.63
N ASP A 96 19.63 12.36 -11.14
CA ASP A 96 18.53 13.21 -10.71
C ASP A 96 17.22 12.79 -11.38
N LEU A 97 16.15 12.67 -10.58
CA LEU A 97 14.80 12.32 -11.02
C LEU A 97 13.79 13.45 -10.78
N GLY A 98 14.16 14.50 -10.03
CA GLY A 98 13.31 15.66 -9.78
C GLY A 98 12.13 15.34 -8.85
N LEU A 99 10.90 15.56 -9.31
CA LEU A 99 9.67 15.28 -8.57
C LEU A 99 9.16 13.87 -8.91
N VAL A 100 9.05 13.01 -7.89
CA VAL A 100 8.68 11.60 -8.06
C VAL A 100 7.53 11.23 -7.12
N VAL A 101 6.64 10.38 -7.64
CA VAL A 101 5.66 9.65 -6.82
C VAL A 101 6.15 8.23 -6.60
N VAL A 102 6.35 7.86 -5.34
CA VAL A 102 6.79 6.54 -4.91
C VAL A 102 5.58 5.67 -4.60
N ARG A 103 5.53 4.47 -5.19
CA ARG A 103 4.47 3.48 -4.94
C ARG A 103 4.79 2.59 -3.76
N CYS A 104 3.82 2.43 -2.87
CA CYS A 104 4.01 1.69 -1.62
C CYS A 104 4.32 0.21 -1.81
N THR A 105 3.80 -0.41 -2.87
CA THR A 105 3.97 -1.84 -3.16
C THR A 105 5.42 -2.29 -3.30
N SER A 106 6.32 -1.36 -3.61
CA SER A 106 7.74 -1.63 -3.80
C SER A 106 8.60 -1.04 -2.69
N LEU A 107 8.00 -0.37 -1.70
CA LEU A 107 8.73 0.19 -0.56
C LEU A 107 9.25 -0.94 0.34
N LEU A 108 10.54 -0.87 0.69
CA LEU A 108 11.16 -1.77 1.65
C LEU A 108 11.46 -1.03 2.97
N THR A 109 12.17 0.10 2.90
CA THR A 109 12.51 0.90 4.09
C THR A 109 12.41 2.38 3.81
N ILE A 110 12.04 3.14 4.84
CA ILE A 110 12.11 4.61 4.88
C ILE A 110 12.96 4.98 6.09
N SER A 111 13.98 5.82 5.91
CA SER A 111 14.79 6.34 7.01
C SER A 111 15.14 7.80 6.77
N PRO A 112 15.22 8.65 7.81
CA PRO A 112 15.77 9.99 7.66
C PRO A 112 17.24 9.91 7.20
N VAL A 113 17.67 10.89 6.41
CA VAL A 113 19.11 11.05 6.10
C VAL A 113 19.85 11.65 7.29
N ASN A 114 19.19 12.50 8.06
CA ASN A 114 19.76 13.05 9.28
C ASN A 114 20.02 11.93 10.31
N GLY A 115 21.24 11.87 10.83
CA GLY A 115 21.69 10.81 11.73
C GLY A 115 22.08 9.51 11.03
N PHE A 116 22.07 9.45 9.69
CA PHE A 116 22.60 8.32 8.93
C PHE A 116 24.07 8.55 8.61
N GLU A 117 24.93 7.62 9.02
CA GLU A 117 26.33 7.57 8.60
C GLU A 117 26.72 6.15 8.19
N ILE A 118 27.66 6.06 7.25
CA ILE A 118 28.30 4.79 6.91
C ILE A 118 29.50 4.66 7.83
N ILE A 119 29.50 3.63 8.65
CA ILE A 119 30.60 3.30 9.56
C ILE A 119 31.35 2.08 9.05
N GLU A 120 32.61 1.96 9.47
CA GLU A 120 33.35 0.70 9.35
C GLU A 120 32.70 -0.38 10.22
N ASN A 121 33.07 -1.64 9.98
CA ASN A 121 32.54 -2.76 10.75
C ASN A 121 32.84 -2.55 12.26
N PRO A 122 31.83 -2.37 13.13
CA PRO A 122 32.04 -2.02 14.53
C PRO A 122 32.50 -3.22 15.38
N PHE A 123 32.61 -4.41 14.79
CA PHE A 123 33.01 -5.65 15.46
C PHE A 123 34.45 -6.07 15.16
N VAL A 124 35.22 -5.26 14.42
CA VAL A 124 36.65 -5.49 14.24
C VAL A 124 37.33 -5.22 15.58
N GLN A 125 37.77 -6.27 16.27
CA GLN A 125 38.54 -6.11 17.50
C GLN A 125 39.88 -5.41 17.17
N PRO A 126 40.35 -4.46 18.00
CA PRO A 126 41.70 -3.93 17.85
C PRO A 126 42.68 -5.11 17.90
N GLN A 127 43.51 -5.28 16.88
CA GLN A 127 44.60 -6.25 16.94
C GLN A 127 45.55 -5.78 18.05
N GLU A 128 45.57 -6.49 19.18
CA GLU A 128 46.60 -6.34 20.20
C GLU A 128 47.95 -6.63 19.53
N GLN A 129 48.82 -5.61 19.47
CA GLN A 129 50.21 -5.73 19.02
C GLN A 129 51.10 -6.25 20.14
#